data_AF-A0A7X6X7V3-F1
#
_entry.id   AF-A0A7X6X7V3-F1
#
_cell.length_a   1.000
_cell.length_b   1.000
_cell.length_c   1.000
_cell.angle_alpha   90.00
_cell.angle_beta   90.00
_cell.angle_gamma   90.00
#
_symmetry.space_group_name_H-M   'P 1'
#
loop_
_entity.id
_entity.type
_entity.pdbx_description
1 polymer ?
#
loop_
_entity_poly.entity_id
_entity_poly.type
_entity_poly.pdbx_seq_one_letter_code
_entity_poly.pdbx_strand_id
1 'polypeptide(L)'
;LILNEEHIEPGDIMFITSIAGRNALPYEIALGAKNRGCIVIGMHSKAFADSVTPRHSSGKFYHELCDILLDVGGVPGDASLSIEGFESSFAPTSSVVGFAILQSIEAQVIENLVKDGVTPPVFVSGNLDKGDEIIRKYVKQYKQRIPGL
;
A
#
# COMPACT_ATOMS: atom_id res chain seq x y z
N LEU A 1 5.80 -15.39 -11.34
CA LEU A 1 5.20 -14.15 -10.80
C LEU A 1 6.14 -13.63 -9.71
N ILE A 2 6.29 -12.31 -9.57
CA ILE A 2 7.13 -11.68 -8.53
C ILE A 2 6.82 -12.27 -7.14
N LEU A 3 5.55 -12.58 -6.87
CA LEU A 3 5.08 -13.22 -5.63
C LEU A 3 5.62 -14.64 -5.34
N ASN A 4 6.29 -15.29 -6.30
CA ASN A 4 6.89 -16.61 -6.05
C ASN A 4 8.23 -16.50 -5.31
N GLU A 5 8.84 -15.32 -5.30
CA GLU A 5 10.11 -15.04 -4.61
C GLU A 5 9.88 -14.61 -3.16
N GLU A 6 8.61 -14.39 -2.78
CA GLU A 6 8.19 -13.92 -1.47
C GLU A 6 7.62 -15.08 -0.63
N HIS A 7 7.91 -15.07 0.67
CA HIS A 7 7.32 -16.00 1.63
C HIS A 7 5.94 -15.50 2.07
N ILE A 8 4.92 -15.84 1.28
CA ILE A 8 3.52 -15.45 1.52
C ILE A 8 2.73 -16.64 2.05
N GLU A 9 2.04 -16.45 3.17
CA GLU A 9 1.20 -17.46 3.82
C GLU A 9 -0.30 -17.07 3.75
N PRO A 10 -1.22 -18.07 3.75
CA PRO A 10 -2.64 -17.79 3.89
C PRO A 10 -2.93 -16.98 5.17
N GLY A 11 -3.75 -15.94 5.05
CA GLY A 11 -4.03 -15.00 6.14
C GLY A 11 -3.12 -13.78 6.18
N ASP A 12 -2.03 -13.74 5.39
CA ASP A 12 -1.26 -12.50 5.19
C ASP A 12 -2.10 -11.42 4.49
N ILE A 13 -1.70 -10.16 4.69
CA ILE A 13 -2.31 -9.00 4.04
C ILE A 13 -1.43 -8.57 2.86
N MET A 14 -2.03 -8.47 1.68
CA MET A 14 -1.41 -7.88 0.50
C MET A 14 -1.96 -6.46 0.29
N PHE A 15 -1.13 -5.45 0.52
CA PHE A 15 -1.48 -4.05 0.31
C PHE A 15 -0.96 -3.56 -1.05
N ILE A 16 -1.86 -3.13 -1.94
CA ILE A 16 -1.53 -2.75 -3.33
C ILE A 16 -1.96 -1.30 -3.58
N THR A 17 -0.97 -0.44 -3.82
CA THR A 17 -1.21 0.95 -4.24
C THR A 17 -1.10 1.06 -5.76
N SER A 18 -2.19 1.45 -6.42
CA SER A 18 -2.18 1.77 -7.84
C SER A 18 -3.25 2.81 -8.16
N ILE A 19 -2.84 4.06 -8.38
CA ILE A 19 -3.75 5.21 -8.41
C ILE A 19 -4.82 5.10 -9.50
N ALA A 20 -4.41 4.85 -10.75
CA ALA A 20 -5.36 4.60 -11.84
C ALA A 20 -5.83 3.13 -11.89
N GLY A 21 -5.11 2.21 -11.23
CA GLY A 21 -5.46 0.78 -11.17
C GLY A 21 -5.50 0.00 -12.48
N ARG A 22 -5.16 0.62 -13.61
CA ARG A 22 -5.43 0.08 -14.95
C ARG A 22 -4.40 -0.91 -15.48
N ASN A 23 -3.22 -0.99 -14.89
CA ASN A 23 -2.12 -1.78 -15.46
C ASN A 23 -2.23 -3.27 -15.10
N ALA A 24 -1.62 -4.12 -15.93
CA ALA A 24 -1.62 -5.57 -15.74
C ALA A 24 -0.94 -6.02 -14.44
N LEU A 25 0.17 -5.38 -14.05
CA LEU A 25 0.95 -5.81 -12.89
C LEU A 25 0.15 -5.76 -11.57
N PRO A 26 -0.48 -4.65 -11.15
CA PRO A 26 -1.33 -4.62 -9.96
C PRO A 26 -2.44 -5.69 -9.98
N TYR A 27 -3.03 -5.94 -11.15
CA TYR A 27 -4.04 -6.99 -11.31
C TYR A 27 -3.47 -8.38 -11.05
N GLU A 28 -2.34 -8.72 -11.66
CA GLU A 28 -1.67 -10.01 -11.49
C GLU A 28 -1.18 -10.24 -10.06
N ILE A 29 -0.72 -9.16 -9.38
CA ILE A 29 -0.36 -9.22 -7.96
C ILE A 29 -1.60 -9.48 -7.10
N ALA A 30 -2.70 -8.75 -7.32
CA ALA A 30 -3.95 -8.95 -6.59
C ALA A 30 -4.50 -10.38 -6.77
N LEU A 31 -4.52 -10.86 -8.02
CA LEU A 31 -4.97 -12.22 -8.35
C LEU A 31 -4.09 -13.27 -7.69
N GLY A 32 -2.76 -13.12 -7.80
CA GLY A 32 -1.80 -14.03 -7.20
C GLY A 32 -1.86 -14.08 -5.68
N ALA A 33 -2.18 -12.95 -5.02
CA ALA A 33 -2.37 -12.87 -3.57
C ALA A 33 -3.69 -13.54 -3.14
N LYS A 34 -4.81 -13.28 -3.83
CA LYS A 34 -6.08 -13.98 -3.55
C LYS A 34 -5.92 -15.49 -3.68
N ASN A 35 -5.24 -15.96 -4.72
CA ASN A 35 -5.01 -17.39 -4.95
C ASN A 35 -4.16 -18.05 -3.84
N ARG A 36 -3.43 -17.25 -3.05
CA ARG A 36 -2.65 -17.70 -1.87
C ARG A 36 -3.42 -17.56 -0.56
N GLY A 37 -4.66 -17.08 -0.59
CA GLY A 37 -5.47 -16.88 0.62
C GLY A 37 -5.12 -15.61 1.39
N CYS A 38 -4.51 -14.61 0.75
CA CYS A 38 -4.29 -13.30 1.36
C CYS A 38 -5.57 -12.47 1.38
N ILE A 39 -5.67 -11.56 2.36
CA ILE A 39 -6.61 -10.43 2.29
C ILE A 39 -5.97 -9.35 1.42
N VAL A 40 -6.65 -8.91 0.37
CA VAL A 40 -6.13 -7.90 -0.55
C VAL A 40 -6.72 -6.53 -0.24
N ILE A 41 -5.87 -5.59 0.16
CA ILE A 41 -6.24 -4.18 0.37
C ILE A 41 -5.71 -3.35 -0.79
N GLY A 42 -6.59 -2.61 -1.47
CA GLY A 42 -6.22 -1.70 -2.55
C GLY A 42 -6.24 -0.25 -2.10
N MET A 43 -5.30 0.56 -2.58
CA MET A 43 -5.34 2.02 -2.48
C MET A 43 -5.26 2.67 -3.86
N HIS A 44 -6.33 3.39 -4.25
CA HIS A 44 -6.50 3.95 -5.60
C HIS A 44 -7.15 5.33 -5.57
N SER A 45 -7.27 5.99 -6.74
CA SER A 45 -8.23 7.08 -6.94
C SER A 45 -9.43 6.53 -7.71
N LYS A 46 -10.62 6.60 -7.12
CA LYS A 46 -11.84 6.21 -7.84
C LYS A 46 -12.05 7.05 -9.09
N ALA A 47 -11.92 8.37 -8.97
CA ALA A 47 -12.12 9.28 -10.10
C ALA A 47 -11.15 9.01 -11.26
N PHE A 48 -9.89 8.67 -10.96
CA PHE A 48 -8.92 8.35 -12.01
C PHE A 48 -9.16 6.95 -12.60
N ALA A 49 -9.53 5.96 -11.78
CA ALA A 49 -9.88 4.63 -12.29
C ALA A 49 -11.10 4.68 -13.24
N ASP A 50 -12.13 5.46 -12.89
CA ASP A 50 -13.34 5.63 -13.70
C ASP A 50 -13.08 6.38 -15.03
N SER A 51 -11.98 7.16 -15.12
CA SER A 51 -11.65 7.95 -16.31
C SER A 51 -10.78 7.21 -17.33
N VAL A 52 -10.45 5.93 -17.09
CA VAL A 52 -9.54 5.14 -17.93
C VAL A 52 -10.13 3.75 -18.20
N THR A 53 -9.49 3.00 -19.09
CA THR A 53 -9.81 1.59 -19.37
C THR A 53 -8.72 0.65 -18.86
N PRO A 54 -9.07 -0.56 -18.39
CA PRO A 54 -8.09 -1.54 -17.93
C PRO A 54 -7.21 -2.00 -19.10
N ARG A 55 -5.95 -2.35 -18.79
CA ARG A 55 -4.94 -2.84 -19.74
C ARG A 55 -4.61 -4.32 -19.55
N HIS A 56 -5.14 -4.95 -18.50
CA HIS A 56 -5.00 -6.38 -18.33
C HIS A 56 -5.85 -7.14 -19.35
N SER A 57 -5.38 -8.30 -19.81
CA SER A 57 -6.07 -9.12 -20.83
C SER A 57 -7.44 -9.63 -20.39
N SER A 58 -7.71 -9.67 -19.08
CA SER A 58 -9.04 -10.00 -18.54
C SER A 58 -10.08 -8.90 -18.74
N GLY A 59 -9.67 -7.69 -19.15
CA GLY A 59 -10.56 -6.54 -19.26
C GLY A 59 -11.02 -5.97 -17.91
N LYS A 60 -10.31 -6.28 -16.82
CA LYS A 60 -10.65 -5.88 -15.45
C LYS A 60 -9.57 -5.04 -14.79
N PHE A 61 -9.97 -4.23 -13.81
CA PHE A 61 -9.09 -3.49 -12.92
C PHE A 61 -8.65 -4.34 -11.73
N TYR A 62 -7.50 -4.00 -11.14
CA TYR A 62 -7.03 -4.70 -9.93
C TYR A 62 -7.98 -4.51 -8.73
N HIS A 63 -8.65 -3.34 -8.64
CA HIS A 63 -9.54 -3.03 -7.52
C HIS A 63 -10.76 -3.95 -7.45
N GLU A 64 -11.12 -4.60 -8.55
CA GLU A 64 -12.18 -5.63 -8.58
C GLU A 64 -11.78 -6.91 -7.83
N LEU A 65 -10.49 -7.09 -7.55
CA LEU A 65 -9.95 -8.22 -6.79
C LEU A 65 -9.70 -7.87 -5.31
N CYS A 66 -9.79 -6.59 -4.93
CA CYS A 66 -9.56 -6.15 -3.56
C CYS A 66 -10.75 -6.52 -2.65
N ASP A 67 -10.44 -6.96 -1.44
CA ASP A 67 -11.42 -7.20 -0.38
C ASP A 67 -11.76 -5.90 0.35
N ILE A 68 -10.78 -5.00 0.47
CA ILE A 68 -10.96 -3.64 1.01
C ILE A 68 -10.34 -2.65 0.02
N LEU A 69 -11.03 -1.55 -0.26
CA LEU A 69 -10.58 -0.52 -1.18
C LEU A 69 -10.58 0.84 -0.49
N LEU A 70 -9.44 1.52 -0.54
CA LEU A 70 -9.19 2.83 0.04
C LEU A 70 -9.08 3.85 -1.10
N ASP A 71 -9.99 4.82 -1.13
CA ASP A 71 -9.95 5.91 -2.08
C ASP A 71 -9.12 7.07 -1.53
N VAL A 72 -8.08 7.46 -2.27
CA VAL A 72 -7.23 8.60 -1.95
C VAL A 72 -7.85 9.94 -2.35
N GLY A 73 -9.01 9.92 -3.03
CA GLY A 73 -9.72 11.14 -3.44
C GLY A 73 -8.98 11.97 -4.48
N GLY A 74 -8.05 11.35 -5.23
CA GLY A 74 -7.28 12.02 -6.28
C GLY A 74 -8.12 12.32 -7.53
N VAL A 75 -7.56 13.14 -8.42
CA VAL A 75 -8.16 13.49 -9.72
C VAL A 75 -7.53 12.69 -10.88
N PRO A 76 -8.19 12.58 -12.05
CA PRO A 76 -7.57 12.00 -13.24
C PRO A 76 -6.21 12.62 -13.56
N GLY A 77 -5.22 11.78 -13.84
CA GLY A 77 -3.84 12.20 -14.07
C GLY A 77 -2.99 12.35 -12.80
N ASP A 78 -3.60 12.29 -11.61
CA ASP A 78 -2.96 12.60 -10.32
C ASP A 78 -2.20 13.94 -10.39
N ALA A 79 -2.89 14.97 -10.85
CA ALA A 79 -2.33 16.30 -11.03
C ALA A 79 -3.41 17.33 -10.66
N SER A 80 -3.30 17.90 -9.46
CA SER A 80 -4.39 18.65 -8.83
C SER A 80 -4.40 20.15 -9.15
N LEU A 81 -3.29 20.70 -9.65
CA LEU A 81 -3.14 22.13 -9.91
C LEU A 81 -2.87 22.42 -11.40
N SER A 82 -3.34 23.59 -11.84
CA SER A 82 -3.15 24.14 -13.18
C SER A 82 -2.78 25.61 -13.11
N ILE A 83 -2.03 26.13 -14.08
CA ILE A 83 -1.66 27.55 -14.22
C ILE A 83 -2.02 28.02 -15.63
N GLU A 84 -2.63 29.21 -15.74
CA GLU A 84 -2.95 29.81 -17.04
C GLU A 84 -1.67 30.01 -17.87
N GLY A 85 -1.71 29.61 -19.14
CA GLY A 85 -0.56 29.65 -20.04
C GLY A 85 0.39 28.45 -19.91
N PHE A 86 0.10 27.46 -19.06
CA PHE A 86 0.85 26.20 -18.96
C PHE A 86 -0.06 24.99 -19.20
N GLU A 87 0.28 24.16 -20.19
CA GLU A 87 -0.58 23.06 -20.66
C GLU A 87 -0.67 21.89 -19.67
N SER A 88 0.40 21.63 -18.92
CA SER A 88 0.46 20.48 -18.02
C SER A 88 -0.12 20.81 -16.64
N SER A 89 -0.89 19.88 -16.08
CA SER A 89 -1.26 19.89 -14.67
C SER A 89 -0.12 19.32 -13.81
N PHE A 90 -0.05 19.72 -12.55
CA PHE A 90 1.02 19.32 -11.62
C PHE A 90 0.49 19.14 -10.19
N ALA A 91 1.42 18.93 -9.24
CA ALA A 91 1.12 18.69 -7.82
C ALA A 91 0.22 17.44 -7.61
N PRO A 92 0.77 16.23 -7.79
CA PRO A 92 0.09 15.00 -7.39
C PRO A 92 -0.24 15.02 -5.91
N THR A 93 -1.45 14.59 -5.55
CA THR A 93 -1.88 14.49 -4.15
C THR A 93 -1.77 13.08 -3.62
N SER A 94 -1.74 12.07 -4.51
CA SER A 94 -1.88 10.66 -4.14
C SER A 94 -0.82 10.19 -3.13
N SER A 95 0.45 10.60 -3.26
CA SER A 95 1.50 10.20 -2.33
C SER A 95 1.31 10.79 -0.94
N VAL A 96 1.00 12.09 -0.84
CA VAL A 96 0.83 12.76 0.45
C VAL A 96 -0.37 12.18 1.19
N VAL A 97 -1.51 12.06 0.50
CA VAL A 97 -2.72 11.47 1.07
C VAL A 97 -2.53 9.99 1.36
N GLY A 98 -1.91 9.25 0.45
CA GLY A 98 -1.63 7.82 0.61
C GLY A 98 -0.73 7.53 1.82
N PHE A 99 0.31 8.33 2.04
CA PHE A 99 1.15 8.20 3.24
C PHE A 99 0.37 8.56 4.51
N ALA A 100 -0.47 9.60 4.48
CA ALA A 100 -1.32 9.92 5.63
C ALA A 100 -2.29 8.77 5.97
N ILE A 101 -2.88 8.13 4.96
CA ILE A 101 -3.72 6.94 5.13
C ILE A 101 -2.92 5.79 5.74
N LEU A 102 -1.75 5.47 5.19
CA LEU A 102 -0.90 4.38 5.68
C LEU A 102 -0.48 4.60 7.14
N GLN A 103 -0.07 5.82 7.50
CA GLN A 103 0.27 6.18 8.88
C GLN A 103 -0.95 6.11 9.81
N SER A 104 -2.14 6.47 9.33
CA SER A 104 -3.39 6.34 10.11
C SER A 104 -3.74 4.87 10.37
N ILE A 105 -3.55 4.00 9.37
CA ILE A 105 -3.75 2.56 9.51
C ILE A 105 -2.75 1.99 10.52
N GLU A 106 -1.47 2.32 10.40
CA GLU A 106 -0.43 1.89 11.34
C GLU A 106 -0.77 2.29 12.78
N ALA A 107 -1.14 3.55 13.00
CA ALA A 107 -1.53 4.05 14.31
C ALA A 107 -2.74 3.28 14.89
N GLN A 108 -3.78 3.03 14.09
CA GLN A 108 -4.96 2.30 14.53
C GLN A 108 -4.65 0.82 14.83
N VAL A 109 -3.80 0.18 14.03
CA VAL A 109 -3.34 -1.20 14.26
C VAL A 109 -2.60 -1.29 15.58
N ILE A 110 -1.65 -0.38 15.83
CA ILE A 110 -0.90 -0.34 17.11
C ILE A 110 -1.85 -0.12 18.28
N GLU A 111 -2.79 0.82 18.17
CA GLU A 111 -3.77 1.08 19.24
C GLU A 111 -4.60 -0.16 19.57
N ASN A 112 -5.09 -0.87 18.55
CA ASN A 112 -5.88 -2.08 18.74
C ASN A 112 -5.05 -3.20 19.40
N LEU A 113 -3.83 -3.44 18.90
CA LEU A 113 -2.94 -4.45 19.48
C LEU A 113 -2.62 -4.16 20.95
N VAL A 114 -2.36 -2.91 21.31
CA VAL A 114 -2.10 -2.51 22.70
C VAL A 114 -3.33 -2.69 23.58
N LYS A 115 -4.53 -2.35 23.08
CA LYS A 115 -5.80 -2.61 23.79
C LYS A 115 -6.01 -4.11 24.06
N ASP A 116 -5.54 -4.96 23.16
CA ASP A 116 -5.59 -6.42 23.29
C ASP A 116 -4.42 -7.00 24.12
N GLY A 117 -3.60 -6.15 24.76
CA GLY A 117 -2.48 -6.57 25.62
C GLY A 117 -1.23 -7.02 24.84
N VAL A 118 -1.18 -6.77 23.53
CA VAL A 118 -0.01 -7.07 22.68
C VAL A 118 0.92 -5.86 22.63
N THR A 119 2.22 -6.09 22.75
CA THR A 119 3.24 -5.06 22.49
C THR A 119 3.80 -5.24 21.08
N PRO A 120 3.37 -4.43 20.09
CA PRO A 120 3.85 -4.57 18.72
C PRO A 120 5.31 -4.15 18.56
N PRO A 121 6.05 -4.76 17.61
CA PRO A 121 7.39 -4.32 17.25
C PRO A 121 7.31 -3.04 16.40
N VAL A 122 7.85 -1.93 16.91
CA VAL A 122 7.84 -0.64 16.21
C VAL A 122 9.27 -0.11 16.13
N PHE A 123 9.75 0.18 14.92
CA PHE A 123 11.01 0.90 14.76
C PHE A 123 10.84 2.32 15.27
N VAL A 124 11.85 2.80 15.98
CA VAL A 124 11.89 4.15 16.52
C VAL A 124 13.00 4.95 15.85
N SER A 125 12.98 6.27 15.99
CA SER A 125 14.06 7.11 15.49
C SER A 125 15.40 6.71 16.12
N GLY A 126 16.43 6.54 15.29
CA GLY A 126 17.82 6.33 15.75
C GLY A 126 18.37 7.52 16.55
N ASN A 127 17.73 8.70 16.47
CA ASN A 127 18.09 9.87 17.25
C ASN A 127 17.61 9.81 18.72
N LEU A 128 16.91 8.76 19.12
CA LEU A 128 16.60 8.51 20.53
C LEU A 128 17.79 7.84 21.23
N ASP A 129 17.99 8.13 22.52
CA ASP A 129 19.08 7.55 23.32
C ASP A 129 19.16 6.01 23.24
N LYS A 130 18.02 5.34 23.07
CA LYS A 130 17.90 3.88 22.95
C LYS A 130 17.48 3.41 21.54
N GLY A 131 17.48 4.30 20.55
CA GLY A 131 16.97 4.02 19.21
C GLY A 131 17.69 2.84 18.55
N ASP A 132 19.02 2.87 18.54
CA ASP A 132 19.85 1.81 17.95
C ASP A 132 19.69 0.45 18.64
N GLU A 133 19.45 0.44 19.96
CA GLU A 133 19.22 -0.80 20.70
C GLU A 133 17.89 -1.45 20.27
N ILE A 134 16.83 -0.63 20.21
CA ILE A 134 15.48 -1.05 19.81
C ILE A 134 15.48 -1.54 18.35
N ILE A 135 16.11 -0.78 17.44
CA ILE A 135 16.20 -1.17 16.02
C ILE A 135 16.94 -2.50 15.88
N ARG A 136 18.11 -2.67 16.51
CA ARG A 136 18.89 -3.92 16.43
C ARG A 136 18.12 -5.13 16.96
N LYS A 137 17.34 -4.96 18.03
CA LYS A 137 16.46 -6.01 18.56
C LYS A 137 15.48 -6.51 17.49
N TYR A 138 14.78 -5.61 16.82
CA TYR A 138 13.77 -5.98 15.82
C TYR A 138 14.39 -6.47 14.50
N VAL A 139 15.49 -5.88 14.04
CA VAL A 139 16.24 -6.42 12.88
C VAL A 139 16.63 -7.87 13.12
N LYS A 140 17.22 -8.18 14.29
CA LYS A 140 17.57 -9.57 14.63
C LYS A 140 16.37 -10.51 14.59
N GLN A 141 15.21 -10.04 15.03
CA GLN A 141 13.97 -10.82 15.08
C GLN A 141 13.34 -11.03 13.69
N TYR A 142 13.39 -10.03 12.81
CA TYR A 142 12.61 -10.01 11.56
C TYR A 142 13.42 -10.16 10.27
N LYS A 143 14.76 -10.13 10.30
CA LYS A 143 15.61 -10.24 9.10
C LYS A 143 15.43 -11.50 8.24
N GLN A 144 14.86 -12.58 8.80
CA GLN A 144 14.53 -13.79 8.04
C GLN A 144 13.20 -13.70 7.29
N ARG A 145 12.33 -12.76 7.69
CA ARG A 145 11.01 -12.54 7.09
C ARG A 145 10.98 -11.33 6.16
N ILE A 146 11.78 -10.30 6.43
CA ILE A 146 11.77 -9.04 5.68
C ILE A 146 13.13 -8.88 4.99
N PRO A 147 13.21 -9.07 3.66
CA PRO A 147 14.42 -8.83 2.90
C PRO A 147 14.89 -7.37 3.04
N GLY A 148 16.18 -7.16 3.29
CA GLY A 148 16.79 -5.82 3.37
C GLY A 148 16.84 -5.19 4.77
N LEU A 149 16.32 -5.86 5.82
CA LEU A 149 16.61 -5.54 7.22
C LEU A 149 17.97 -6.11 7.66
#